data_AF-A0A099ZFV5-F1
#
_entry.id   AF-A0A099ZFV5-F1
#
_cell.length_a   1.000
_cell.length_b   1.000
_cell.length_c   1.000
_cell.angle_alpha   90.00
_cell.angle_beta   90.00
_cell.angle_gamma   90.00
#
_symmetry.space_group_name_H-M   'P 1'
#
loop_
_entity.id
_entity.type
_entity.pdbx_description
1 polymer ?
#
loop_
_entity_poly.entity_id
_entity_poly.type
_entity_poly.pdbx_seq_one_letter_code
_entity_poly.pdbx_strand_id
1 'polypeptide(L)' 'LYQTMSDPMSKLTMLNSMHSHFILADNDTTGKYGAEVKLHRQLEKYISLQKINT' A
#
# COMPACT_ATOMS: atom_id res chain seq x y z
N LEU A 1 -11.30 -8.44 8.61
CA LEU A 1 -11.87 -7.33 7.80
C LEU A 1 -11.43 -6.04 8.44
N TYR A 2 -10.80 -5.14 7.68
CA TYR A 2 -10.32 -3.87 8.23
C TYR A 2 -11.51 -2.94 8.44
N GLN A 3 -11.70 -2.42 9.65
CA GLN A 3 -12.77 -1.46 9.91
C GLN A 3 -12.26 -0.06 9.62
N THR A 4 -12.74 0.53 8.54
CA THR A 4 -12.50 1.93 8.19
C THR A 4 -13.42 2.82 9.01
N MET A 5 -12.87 3.52 10.01
CA MET A 5 -13.60 4.62 10.66
C MET A 5 -13.40 5.90 9.86
N SER A 6 -14.45 6.41 9.24
CA SER A 6 -14.42 7.70 8.56
C SER A 6 -14.18 8.80 9.60
N ASP A 7 -12.99 9.38 9.60
CA ASP A 7 -12.71 10.58 10.40
C ASP A 7 -13.14 11.82 9.61
N PRO A 8 -14.16 12.58 10.06
CA PRO A 8 -14.62 13.80 9.38
C PRO A 8 -13.53 14.88 9.28
N MET A 9 -12.42 14.76 10.02
CA MET A 9 -11.28 15.70 9.99
C MET A 9 -10.14 15.25 9.06
N SER A 10 -10.13 13.98 8.62
CA SER A 10 -9.12 13.48 7.70
C SER A 10 -9.39 13.95 6.28
N LYS A 11 -8.45 14.72 5.70
CA LYS A 11 -8.49 15.18 4.30
C LYS A 11 -7.80 14.22 3.33
N LEU A 12 -7.32 13.07 3.82
CA LEU A 12 -6.58 12.07 3.06
C LEU A 12 -7.44 10.84 2.78
N THR A 13 -6.99 10.02 1.83
CA THR A 13 -7.71 8.83 1.39
C THR A 13 -7.64 7.70 2.42
N MET A 14 -8.75 7.01 2.62
CA MET A 14 -8.82 5.82 3.47
C MET A 14 -8.36 4.55 2.73
N LEU A 15 -7.87 3.55 3.47
CA LEU A 15 -7.58 2.23 2.94
C LEU A 15 -8.87 1.46 2.63
N ASN A 16 -8.89 0.65 1.58
CA ASN A 16 -10.07 -0.16 1.23
C ASN A 16 -10.17 -1.41 2.15
N SER A 17 -11.29 -1.53 2.87
CA SER A 17 -11.56 -2.59 3.86
C SER A 17 -11.67 -4.01 3.28
N MET A 18 -11.81 -4.15 1.96
CA MET A 18 -11.88 -5.44 1.26
C MET A 18 -10.51 -6.12 1.09
N HIS A 19 -9.40 -5.41 1.34
CA HIS A 19 -8.07 -6.01 1.31
C HIS A 19 -7.72 -6.74 2.62
N SER A 20 -6.97 -7.83 2.49
CA SER A 20 -6.48 -8.63 3.62
C SER A 20 -5.16 -8.12 4.20
N HIS A 21 -4.32 -7.48 3.37
CA HIS A 21 -2.99 -7.00 3.73
C HIS A 21 -2.73 -5.64 3.09
N PHE A 22 -1.89 -4.83 3.73
CA PHE A 22 -1.48 -3.52 3.25
C PHE A 22 0.05 -3.38 3.36
N ILE A 23 0.64 -2.68 2.39
CA ILE A 23 2.04 -2.25 2.43
C ILE A 23 2.02 -0.72 2.37
N LEU A 24 2.66 -0.08 3.35
CA LEU A 24 2.77 1.37 3.42
C LEU A 24 4.16 1.79 2.98
N ALA A 25 4.24 2.73 2.04
CA ALA A 25 5.48 3.30 1.54
C ALA A 25 5.59 4.76 1.97
N ASP A 26 6.74 5.14 2.51
CA ASP A 26 7.03 6.50 2.95
C ASP A 26 8.17 7.10 2.11
N ASN A 27 8.08 8.42 1.88
CA ASN A 27 9.10 9.22 1.20
C ASN A 27 9.31 10.57 1.91
N ASP A 28 8.96 10.65 3.19
CA ASP A 28 9.07 11.84 4.05
C ASP A 28 8.19 13.03 3.62
N THR A 29 7.19 12.81 2.77
CA THR A 29 6.23 13.84 2.35
C THR A 29 4.79 13.45 2.67
N THR A 30 3.97 14.43 3.07
CA THR A 30 2.54 14.22 3.36
C THR A 30 1.67 14.80 2.24
N GLY A 31 0.59 14.10 1.88
CA GLY A 31 -0.40 14.59 0.92
C GLY A 31 0.05 14.58 -0.55
N LYS A 32 1.16 13.92 -0.87
CA LYS A 32 1.65 13.72 -2.24
C LYS A 32 1.45 12.26 -2.65
N TYR A 33 1.11 12.05 -3.92
CA TYR A 33 0.96 10.72 -4.51
C TYR A 33 2.29 10.22 -5.09
N GLY A 34 2.48 8.91 -5.13
CA GLY A 34 3.55 8.26 -5.90
C GLY A 34 4.72 7.68 -5.10
N ALA A 35 4.69 7.76 -3.76
CA ALA A 35 5.72 7.15 -2.91
C ALA A 35 5.80 5.61 -3.11
N GLU A 36 4.69 4.99 -3.46
CA GLU A 36 4.51 3.56 -3.65
C GLU A 36 5.02 3.04 -5.01
N VAL A 37 5.14 3.90 -6.03
CA VAL A 37 5.32 3.47 -7.43
C VAL A 37 6.59 2.63 -7.63
N LYS A 38 7.72 3.09 -7.05
CA LYS A 38 9.00 2.37 -7.17
C LYS A 38 8.96 1.06 -6.40
N LEU A 39 8.42 1.07 -5.18
CA LEU A 39 8.29 -0.12 -4.34
C LEU A 39 7.46 -1.19 -5.02
N HIS A 40 6.29 -0.80 -5.55
CA HIS A 40 5.38 -1.70 -6.25
C HIS A 40 6.06 -2.44 -7.41
N ARG A 41 6.70 -1.70 -8.34
CA ARG A 41 7.41 -2.29 -9.48
C ARG A 41 8.55 -3.22 -9.07
N GLN A 42 9.33 -2.84 -8.06
CA GLN A 42 10.46 -3.63 -7.59
C GLN A 42 9.99 -4.91 -6.87
N LEU A 43 8.94 -4.80 -6.07
CA LEU A 43 8.36 -5.92 -5.33
C LEU A 43 7.75 -6.96 -6.28
N GLU A 44 6.95 -6.53 -7.25
CA GLU A 44 6.37 -7.44 -8.25
C GLU A 44 7.45 -8.19 -9.04
N LYS A 45 8.49 -7.46 -9.47
CA LYS A 45 9.65 -8.08 -10.14
C LYS A 45 10.42 -9.04 -9.23
N TYR A 46 10.60 -8.69 -7.96
CA TYR A 46 11.30 -9.55 -7.02
C TYR A 46 10.53 -10.86 -6.77
N ILE A 47 9.21 -10.77 -6.59
CA ILE A 47 8.32 -11.91 -6.37
C ILE A 47 8.30 -12.83 -7.60
N SER A 48 8.23 -12.28 -8.80
CA SER A 48 8.17 -13.08 -10.04
C SER A 48 9.42 -13.92 -10.30
N LEU A 49 10.55 -13.57 -9.68
CA LEU A 49 11.81 -14.32 -9.76
C LEU A 49 11.93 -15.40 -8.68
N GLN A 50 11.04 -15.41 -7.68
CA GLN A 50 11.09 -16.42 -6.63
C GLN A 50 10.64 -17.78 -7.20
N LYS A 51 11.42 -18.83 -6.94
CA LYS A 51 11.01 -20.20 -7.24
C LYS A 51 9.88 -20.57 -6.28
N ILE A 52 8.77 -21.04 -6.83
CA ILE A 52 7.75 -21.69 -6.03
C ILE A 52 8.27 -23.10 -5.75
N ASN A 53 8.84 -23.28 -4.55
CA ASN A 53 9.07 -24.62 -4.04
C ASN A 53 7.71 -25.15 -3.61
N THR A 54 7.11 -25.98 -4.45
CA THR A 54 5.94 -26.79 -4.13
C THR A 54 6.37 -28.11 -3.50
#